data_AF-A0AAU2GPE7-F1
#
_entry.id   AF-A0AAU2GPE7-F1
#
_cell.length_a   1.000
_cell.length_b   1.000
_cell.length_c   1.000
_cell.angle_alpha   90.00
_cell.angle_beta   90.00
_cell.angle_gamma   90.00
#
_symmetry.space_group_name_H-M   'P 1'
#
loop_
_entity.id
_entity.type
_entity.pdbx_description
1 polymer ?
#
loop_
_entity_poly.entity_id
_entity_poly.type
_entity_poly.pdbx_seq_one_letter_code
_entity_poly.pdbx_strand_id
1 'polypeptide(L)'
;MPATLRSRALRLLQGLCAEAVKRGYAVLEHPMDEDYRSRAYGYGGTYVPSRPSRREGELDLAVGDFMYAVTIEQEFPLSEDPERAQSLMIELPYSRSGRQGKWADRKRWRLEDVLGAVLREVEVRSREDAQRRIDEKRAEEDRKVRWQAAMDSAREQAIQAQLATVLREQAKDWHPARALSQYCDALERRLTASDGSTAKEAASTRQWLEWARAYVGSLDPLRELPGMPAPRDPEAEELKAYLKGCNIRGPEEHGFSWRA
;
A
#
# COMPACT_ATOMS: atom_id res chain seq x y z
N MET A 1 -37.32 22.95 11.21
CA MET A 1 -37.40 23.29 12.66
C MET A 1 -38.55 24.27 12.88
N PRO A 2 -39.09 24.41 14.11
CA PRO A 2 -39.96 25.53 14.47
C PRO A 2 -39.34 26.89 14.10
N ALA A 3 -40.15 27.86 13.68
CA ALA A 3 -39.67 29.14 13.13
C ALA A 3 -38.77 29.93 14.10
N THR A 4 -39.05 29.88 15.40
CA THR A 4 -38.24 30.53 16.45
C THR A 4 -36.86 29.89 16.59
N LEU A 5 -36.77 28.56 16.54
CA LEU A 5 -35.51 27.82 16.56
C LEU A 5 -34.69 28.03 15.29
N ARG A 6 -35.37 28.07 14.13
CA ARG A 6 -34.72 28.40 12.86
C ARG A 6 -34.10 29.80 12.89
N SER A 7 -34.81 30.79 13.45
CA SER A 7 -34.26 32.15 13.60
C SER A 7 -33.04 32.18 14.54
N ARG A 8 -33.02 31.37 15.61
CA ARG A 8 -31.86 31.24 16.51
C ARG A 8 -30.68 30.56 15.80
N ALA A 9 -30.92 29.46 15.08
CA ALA A 9 -29.89 28.76 14.31
C ALA A 9 -29.21 29.69 13.28
N LEU A 10 -29.99 30.48 12.54
CA LEU A 10 -29.44 31.46 11.58
C LEU A 10 -28.59 32.55 12.25
N ARG A 11 -28.96 33.02 13.44
CA ARG A 11 -28.14 33.98 14.20
C ARG A 11 -26.84 33.37 14.71
N LEU A 12 -26.87 32.10 15.14
CA LEU A 12 -25.66 31.37 15.52
C LEU A 12 -24.71 31.22 14.32
N LEU A 13 -25.23 30.86 13.14
CA LEU A 13 -24.45 30.83 11.91
C LEU A 13 -23.90 32.21 11.56
N GLN A 14 -24.72 33.26 11.61
CA GLN A 14 -24.26 34.62 11.36
C GLN A 14 -23.11 35.04 12.31
N GLY A 15 -23.22 34.68 13.60
CA GLY A 15 -22.18 34.93 14.59
C GLY A 15 -20.89 34.15 14.29
N LEU A 16 -21.02 32.89 13.88
CA LEU A 16 -19.89 32.08 13.42
C LEU A 16 -19.23 32.68 12.16
N CYS A 17 -20.02 33.09 11.17
CA CYS A 17 -19.52 33.73 9.96
C CYS A 17 -18.72 35.00 10.29
N ALA A 18 -19.31 35.90 11.09
CA ALA A 18 -18.69 37.17 11.44
C ALA A 18 -17.35 36.96 12.16
N GLU A 19 -17.29 36.01 13.09
CA GLU A 19 -16.07 35.71 13.83
C GLU A 19 -15.05 34.93 13.00
N ALA A 20 -15.48 34.05 12.10
CA ALA A 20 -14.61 33.37 11.15
C ALA A 20 -13.95 34.36 10.19
N VAL A 21 -14.71 35.29 9.61
CA VAL A 21 -14.19 36.36 8.75
C VAL A 21 -13.22 37.26 9.50
N LYS A 22 -13.52 37.62 10.76
CA LYS A 22 -12.61 38.40 11.60
C LYS A 22 -11.26 37.70 11.84
N ARG A 23 -11.24 36.37 11.87
CA ARG A 23 -10.04 35.55 11.99
C ARG A 23 -9.34 35.28 10.65
N GLY A 24 -9.88 35.81 9.56
CA GLY A 24 -9.33 35.67 8.21
C GLY A 24 -9.72 34.37 7.50
N TYR A 25 -10.75 33.67 7.96
CA TYR A 25 -11.25 32.45 7.32
C TYR A 25 -12.27 32.80 6.24
N ALA A 26 -12.24 32.03 5.16
CA ALA A 26 -13.25 32.14 4.12
C ALA A 26 -14.51 31.38 4.55
N VAL A 27 -15.65 31.97 4.26
CA VAL A 27 -16.96 31.41 4.58
C VAL A 27 -17.70 31.24 3.27
N LEU A 28 -18.13 30.00 3.01
CA LEU A 28 -18.84 29.65 1.80
C LEU A 28 -20.24 29.18 2.17
N GLU A 29 -21.21 29.59 1.34
CA GLU A 29 -22.53 29.00 1.40
C GLU A 29 -22.41 27.54 0.96
N HIS A 30 -22.93 26.63 1.77
CA HIS A 30 -23.02 25.24 1.38
C HIS A 30 -24.09 25.11 0.29
N PRO A 31 -23.75 24.68 -0.94
CA PRO A 31 -24.74 24.55 -2.01
C PRO A 31 -25.75 23.48 -1.62
N MET A 32 -26.98 23.90 -1.33
CA MET A 32 -28.10 23.00 -1.06
C MET A 32 -28.53 22.37 -2.39
N ASP A 33 -28.24 21.08 -2.57
CA ASP A 33 -28.90 20.31 -3.62
C ASP A 33 -30.40 20.23 -3.28
N GLU A 34 -31.26 20.78 -4.15
CA GLU A 34 -32.71 20.90 -3.90
C GLU A 34 -33.38 19.53 -3.59
N ASP A 35 -32.71 18.44 -3.95
CA ASP A 35 -33.17 17.05 -3.83
C ASP A 35 -32.46 16.21 -2.75
N TYR A 36 -31.66 16.80 -1.83
CA TYR A 36 -30.97 16.00 -0.80
C TYR A 36 -31.95 15.35 0.19
N ARG A 37 -32.23 14.06 -0.02
CA ARG A 37 -33.06 13.22 0.85
C ARG A 37 -32.18 12.26 1.64
N SER A 38 -32.46 12.09 2.92
CA SER A 38 -31.83 11.00 3.69
C SER A 38 -32.19 9.66 3.06
N ARG A 39 -31.23 8.72 2.95
CA ARG A 39 -31.55 7.36 2.49
C ARG A 39 -32.45 6.69 3.52
N ALA A 40 -33.52 6.06 3.06
CA ALA A 40 -34.33 5.20 3.92
C ALA A 40 -33.44 4.08 4.47
N TYR A 41 -33.55 3.80 5.77
CA TYR A 41 -32.82 2.69 6.38
C TYR A 41 -33.73 1.96 7.37
N GLY A 42 -33.51 0.64 7.48
CA GLY A 42 -34.17 -0.21 8.48
C GLY A 42 -33.17 -0.59 9.56
N TYR A 43 -33.54 -0.41 10.82
CA TYR A 43 -32.77 -0.92 11.96
C TYR A 43 -33.72 -1.58 12.96
N GLY A 44 -33.39 -2.81 13.37
CA GLY A 44 -34.17 -3.55 14.38
C GLY A 44 -35.67 -3.71 14.04
N GLY A 45 -36.00 -4.00 12.77
CA GLY A 45 -37.39 -4.17 12.33
C GLY A 45 -38.18 -2.86 12.17
N THR A 46 -37.59 -1.71 12.47
CA THR A 46 -38.22 -0.39 12.29
C THR A 46 -37.76 0.24 10.98
N TYR A 47 -38.69 0.53 10.09
CA TYR A 47 -38.43 1.22 8.83
C TYR A 47 -38.45 2.75 9.03
N VAL A 48 -37.33 3.40 8.75
CA VAL A 48 -37.24 4.86 8.75
C VAL A 48 -37.29 5.33 7.28
N PRO A 49 -38.39 5.97 6.84
CA PRO A 49 -38.52 6.42 5.46
C PRO A 49 -37.51 7.53 5.14
N SER A 50 -37.18 7.65 3.86
CA SER A 50 -36.40 8.75 3.31
C SER A 50 -37.12 10.07 3.61
N ARG A 51 -36.43 11.00 4.29
CA ARG A 51 -36.99 12.32 4.62
C ARG A 51 -36.22 13.41 3.86
N PRO A 52 -36.90 14.43 3.32
CA PRO A 52 -36.22 15.61 2.81
C PRO A 52 -35.38 16.21 3.94
N SER A 53 -34.07 16.20 3.76
CA SER A 53 -33.10 16.70 4.72
C SER A 53 -32.91 18.18 4.43
N ARG A 54 -33.93 19.01 4.70
CA ARG A 54 -33.71 20.45 4.80
C ARG A 54 -32.88 20.70 6.06
N ARG A 55 -31.56 20.63 5.93
CA ARG A 55 -30.63 21.10 6.97
C ARG A 55 -30.76 22.61 6.97
N GLU A 56 -31.55 23.15 7.90
CA GLU A 56 -31.87 24.58 7.95
C GLU A 56 -30.69 25.47 8.39
N GLY A 57 -29.48 24.92 8.48
CA GLY A 57 -28.27 25.68 8.79
C GLY A 57 -26.98 24.89 8.57
N GLU A 58 -26.48 24.86 7.34
CA GLU A 58 -25.15 24.34 6.99
C GLU A 58 -24.29 25.48 6.45
N LEU A 59 -23.02 25.50 6.84
CA LEU A 59 -22.06 26.55 6.49
C LEU A 59 -20.68 25.92 6.29
N ASP A 60 -20.02 26.24 5.18
CA ASP A 60 -18.67 25.78 4.95
C ASP A 60 -17.65 26.82 5.44
N LEU A 61 -16.81 26.41 6.38
CA LEU A 61 -15.67 27.19 6.85
C LEU A 61 -14.39 26.70 6.17
N ALA A 62 -13.76 27.58 5.39
CA ALA A 62 -12.48 27.32 4.74
C ALA A 62 -11.33 27.91 5.56
N VAL A 63 -10.47 27.04 6.08
CA VAL A 63 -9.28 27.38 6.87
C VAL A 63 -8.05 26.80 6.18
N GLY A 64 -7.35 27.65 5.42
CA GLY A 64 -6.28 27.23 4.52
C GLY A 64 -6.83 26.40 3.36
N ASP A 65 -6.27 25.21 3.14
CA ASP A 65 -6.69 24.28 2.09
C ASP A 65 -7.87 23.37 2.50
N PHE A 66 -8.38 23.52 3.73
CA PHE A 66 -9.38 22.61 4.30
C PHE A 66 -10.74 23.29 4.46
N MET A 67 -11.79 22.58 4.06
CA MET A 67 -13.18 23.00 4.26
C MET A 67 -13.86 22.14 5.31
N TYR A 68 -14.63 22.80 6.18
CA TYR A 68 -15.39 22.16 7.26
C TYR A 68 -16.85 22.60 7.21
N ALA A 69 -17.74 21.65 6.91
CA ALA A 69 -19.18 21.84 6.94
C ALA A 69 -19.71 21.88 8.39
N VAL A 70 -20.02 23.07 8.88
CA VAL A 70 -20.65 23.28 10.18
C VAL A 70 -22.15 23.16 10.02
N THR A 71 -22.75 22.21 10.71
CA THR A 71 -24.21 22.00 10.66
C THR A 71 -24.84 22.37 12.00
N ILE A 72 -25.97 23.08 11.96
CA ILE A 72 -26.81 23.36 13.13
C ILE A 72 -28.14 22.65 12.95
N GLU A 73 -28.44 21.73 13.87
CA GLU A 73 -29.64 20.89 13.83
C GLU A 73 -30.39 20.93 15.18
N GLN A 74 -31.66 20.53 15.17
CA GLN A 74 -32.43 20.33 16.40
C GLN A 74 -32.04 18.99 17.03
N GLU A 75 -31.64 18.98 18.30
CA GLU A 75 -31.11 17.77 18.94
C GLU A 75 -32.20 16.73 19.22
N PHE A 76 -33.38 17.18 19.68
CA PHE A 76 -34.49 16.30 20.03
C PHE A 76 -35.79 16.70 19.31
N PRO A 77 -35.89 16.48 17.99
CA PRO A 77 -37.02 16.96 17.19
C PRO A 77 -38.36 16.27 17.50
N LEU A 78 -38.33 15.10 18.12
CA LEU A 78 -39.51 14.29 18.45
C LEU A 78 -39.86 14.31 19.95
N SER A 79 -39.21 15.16 20.75
CA SER A 79 -39.46 15.21 22.19
C SER A 79 -40.71 16.02 22.51
N GLU A 80 -41.56 15.47 23.38
CA GLU A 80 -42.75 16.16 23.92
C GLU A 80 -42.39 17.16 25.03
N ASP A 81 -41.16 17.07 25.56
CA ASP A 81 -40.63 18.01 26.55
C ASP A 81 -40.24 19.32 25.85
N PRO A 82 -40.89 20.45 26.18
CA PRO A 82 -40.67 21.73 25.50
C PRO A 82 -39.25 22.26 25.67
N GLU A 83 -38.52 21.93 26.75
CA GLU A 83 -37.14 22.34 26.93
C GLU A 83 -36.20 21.55 26.01
N ARG A 84 -36.43 20.24 25.89
CA ARG A 84 -35.61 19.37 25.02
C ARG A 84 -35.90 19.59 23.55
N ALA A 85 -37.16 19.86 23.21
CA ALA A 85 -37.56 20.24 21.86
C ALA A 85 -36.92 21.55 21.39
N GLN A 86 -36.47 22.42 22.30
CA GLN A 86 -35.79 23.67 21.96
C GLN A 86 -34.25 23.57 21.91
N SER A 87 -33.68 22.40 22.18
CA SER A 87 -32.23 22.18 22.15
C SER A 87 -31.70 22.16 20.71
N LEU A 88 -30.71 23.01 20.43
CA LEU A 88 -29.94 22.99 19.19
C LEU A 88 -28.60 22.28 19.39
N MET A 89 -28.07 21.71 18.31
CA MET A 89 -26.76 21.06 18.23
C MET A 89 -25.97 21.58 17.04
N ILE A 90 -24.70 21.94 17.27
CA ILE A 90 -23.68 22.17 16.24
C ILE A 90 -22.90 20.88 16.04
N GLU A 91 -22.71 20.47 14.80
CA GLU A 91 -21.88 19.33 14.41
C GLU A 91 -20.81 19.77 13.39
N LEU A 92 -19.59 19.28 13.59
CA LEU A 92 -18.49 19.37 12.64
C LEU A 92 -18.31 18.02 11.93
N PRO A 93 -17.85 18.00 10.67
CA PRO A 93 -17.77 16.76 9.90
C PRO A 93 -16.67 15.86 10.48
N TYR A 94 -16.93 14.55 10.43
CA TYR A 94 -16.08 13.46 10.90
C TYR A 94 -15.53 13.64 12.34
N SER A 95 -16.08 12.90 13.30
CA SER A 95 -15.43 12.72 14.60
C SER A 95 -14.22 11.79 14.44
N ARG A 96 -13.03 12.31 14.17
CA ARG A 96 -11.82 11.48 14.27
C ARG A 96 -11.57 11.11 15.74
N SER A 97 -11.37 9.81 15.97
CA SER A 97 -11.12 9.12 17.24
C SER A 97 -11.07 10.01 18.49
N GLY A 98 -12.16 10.04 19.26
CA GLY A 98 -12.19 10.60 20.61
C GLY A 98 -12.26 12.12 20.74
N ARG A 99 -12.23 12.88 19.64
CA ARG A 99 -12.38 14.34 19.68
C ARG A 99 -13.84 14.78 19.69
N GLN A 100 -14.11 15.90 20.36
CA GLN A 100 -15.42 16.52 20.36
C GLN A 100 -15.73 17.07 18.96
N GLY A 101 -16.78 16.54 18.34
CA GLY A 101 -17.30 17.04 17.06
C GLY A 101 -18.74 17.53 17.15
N LYS A 102 -19.33 17.50 18.35
CA LYS A 102 -20.71 17.90 18.61
C LYS A 102 -20.79 18.78 19.85
N TRP A 103 -21.55 19.85 19.75
CA TRP A 103 -21.88 20.77 20.83
C TRP A 103 -23.38 20.94 20.81
N ALA A 104 -24.06 20.86 21.95
CA ALA A 104 -25.49 21.06 22.02
C ALA A 104 -25.86 21.85 23.26
N ASP A 105 -27.04 22.46 23.28
CA ASP A 105 -27.49 23.20 24.45
C ASP A 105 -27.52 22.30 25.68
N ARG A 106 -26.99 22.79 26.80
CA ARG A 106 -26.99 22.07 28.08
C ARG A 106 -27.48 23.00 29.18
N LYS A 107 -27.72 22.43 30.36
CA LYS A 107 -28.15 23.19 31.54
C LYS A 107 -27.10 24.23 32.00
N ARG A 108 -25.82 24.02 31.68
CA ARG A 108 -24.69 24.84 32.15
C ARG A 108 -24.17 25.85 31.13
N TRP A 109 -24.53 25.71 29.86
CA TRP A 109 -24.04 26.57 28.77
C TRP A 109 -24.96 26.47 27.56
N ARG A 110 -25.03 27.56 26.78
CA ARG A 110 -25.76 27.63 25.52
C ARG A 110 -24.80 27.60 24.33
N LEU A 111 -25.30 27.24 23.14
CA LEU A 111 -24.47 27.21 21.93
C LEU A 111 -23.74 28.54 21.66
N GLU A 112 -24.38 29.66 22.00
CA GLU A 112 -23.83 31.02 21.92
C GLU A 112 -22.51 31.15 22.68
N ASP A 113 -22.38 30.49 23.83
CA ASP A 113 -21.20 30.57 24.71
C ASP A 113 -20.02 29.74 24.17
N VAL A 114 -20.28 28.75 23.31
CA VAL A 114 -19.27 27.80 22.82
C VAL A 114 -18.87 28.02 21.36
N LEU A 115 -19.43 29.01 20.66
CA LEU A 115 -19.06 29.32 19.27
C LEU A 115 -17.55 29.55 19.10
N GLY A 116 -16.93 30.24 20.07
CA GLY A 116 -15.48 30.43 20.08
C GLY A 116 -14.70 29.13 20.25
N ALA A 117 -15.24 28.15 20.98
CA ALA A 117 -14.65 26.82 21.11
C ALA A 117 -14.81 25.98 19.84
N VAL A 118 -15.95 26.11 19.14
CA VAL A 118 -16.16 25.46 17.82
C VAL A 118 -15.12 25.94 16.82
N LEU A 119 -14.93 27.26 16.69
CA LEU A 119 -13.93 27.81 15.76
C LEU A 119 -12.49 27.40 16.13
N ARG A 120 -12.15 27.36 17.43
CA ARG A 120 -10.83 26.85 17.87
C ARG A 120 -10.63 25.38 17.48
N GLU A 121 -11.66 24.55 17.57
CA GLU A 121 -11.57 23.16 17.14
C GLU A 121 -11.35 23.04 15.63
N VAL A 122 -12.03 23.88 14.82
CA VAL A 122 -11.79 23.97 13.37
C VAL A 122 -10.34 24.34 13.06
N GLU A 123 -9.77 25.32 13.77
CA GLU A 123 -8.37 25.73 13.62
C GLU A 123 -7.39 24.60 13.95
N VAL A 124 -7.64 23.86 15.03
CA VAL A 124 -6.81 22.72 15.42
C VAL A 124 -6.87 21.62 14.36
N ARG A 125 -8.07 21.29 13.88
CA ARG A 125 -8.26 20.28 12.82
C ARG A 125 -7.55 20.68 11.53
N SER A 126 -7.60 21.95 11.13
CA SER A 126 -6.89 22.44 9.94
C SER A 126 -5.38 22.22 10.04
N ARG A 127 -4.78 22.49 11.20
CA ARG A 127 -3.34 22.26 11.43
C ARG A 127 -2.98 20.78 11.40
N GLU A 128 -3.80 19.93 12.01
CA GLU A 128 -3.59 18.48 12.00
C GLU A 128 -3.76 17.88 10.59
N ASP A 129 -4.75 18.37 9.83
CA ASP A 129 -4.97 17.95 8.45
C ASP A 129 -3.82 18.40 7.54
N ALA A 130 -3.29 19.60 7.74
CA ALA A 130 -2.09 20.08 7.03
C ALA A 130 -0.88 19.19 7.32
N GLN A 131 -0.63 18.91 8.61
CA GLN A 131 0.50 18.08 9.03
C GLN A 131 0.36 16.65 8.47
N ARG A 132 -0.84 16.08 8.55
CA ARG A 132 -1.09 14.75 8.00
C ARG A 132 -0.88 14.71 6.49
N ARG A 133 -1.33 15.72 5.73
CA ARG A 133 -1.09 15.77 4.28
C ARG A 133 0.41 15.80 3.95
N ILE A 134 1.22 16.46 4.79
CA ILE A 134 2.68 16.45 4.67
C ILE A 134 3.23 15.05 4.97
N ASP A 135 2.76 14.43 6.06
CA ASP A 135 3.24 13.11 6.50
C ASP A 135 2.81 12.00 5.54
N GLU A 136 1.60 12.06 4.97
CA GLU A 136 1.09 11.15 3.93
C GLU A 136 1.96 11.22 2.68
N LYS A 137 2.30 12.43 2.21
CA LYS A 137 3.21 12.63 1.08
C LYS A 137 4.59 12.05 1.34
N ARG A 138 5.18 12.34 2.51
CA ARG A 138 6.49 11.77 2.91
C ARG A 138 6.42 10.25 2.99
N ALA A 139 5.37 9.69 3.56
CA ALA A 139 5.18 8.26 3.65
C ALA A 139 4.98 7.61 2.27
N GLU A 140 4.36 8.29 1.31
CA GLU A 140 4.26 7.82 -0.08
C GLU A 140 5.63 7.81 -0.78
N GLU A 141 6.40 8.89 -0.63
CA GLU A 141 7.77 8.99 -1.17
C GLU A 141 8.68 7.91 -0.56
N ASP A 142 8.67 7.75 0.76
CA ASP A 142 9.42 6.71 1.47
C ASP A 142 9.02 5.31 1.01
N ARG A 143 7.72 5.07 0.80
CA ARG A 143 7.23 3.79 0.27
C ARG A 143 7.74 3.53 -1.15
N LYS A 144 7.77 4.54 -2.02
CA LYS A 144 8.33 4.43 -3.38
C LYS A 144 9.83 4.12 -3.36
N VAL A 145 10.60 4.82 -2.52
CA VAL A 145 12.04 4.59 -2.38
C VAL A 145 12.31 3.17 -1.86
N ARG A 146 11.61 2.72 -0.82
CA ARG A 146 11.74 1.36 -0.29
C ARG A 146 11.37 0.29 -1.31
N TRP A 147 10.30 0.53 -2.07
CA TRP A 147 9.87 -0.39 -3.13
C TRP A 147 10.92 -0.50 -4.24
N GLN A 148 11.47 0.63 -4.70
CA GLN A 148 12.51 0.62 -5.73
C GLN A 148 13.77 -0.12 -5.26
N ALA A 149 14.23 0.17 -4.04
CA ALA A 149 15.38 -0.53 -3.45
C ALA A 149 15.14 -2.05 -3.32
N ALA A 150 13.92 -2.46 -2.97
CA ALA A 150 13.55 -3.87 -2.91
C ALA A 150 13.54 -4.53 -4.29
N MET A 151 13.06 -3.83 -5.34
CA MET A 151 13.06 -4.31 -6.72
C MET A 151 14.48 -4.46 -7.27
N ASP A 152 15.34 -3.47 -7.04
CA ASP A 152 16.73 -3.52 -7.49
C ASP A 152 17.48 -4.68 -6.81
N SER A 153 17.32 -4.84 -5.49
CA SER A 153 17.91 -5.97 -4.77
C SER A 153 17.36 -7.33 -5.23
N ALA A 154 16.06 -7.43 -5.52
CA ALA A 154 15.47 -8.66 -6.03
C ALA A 154 16.01 -9.02 -7.42
N ARG A 155 16.21 -8.03 -8.30
CA ARG A 155 16.79 -8.22 -9.64
C ARG A 155 18.24 -8.72 -9.54
N GLU A 156 19.04 -8.10 -8.68
CA GLU A 156 20.42 -8.56 -8.43
C GLU A 156 20.46 -10.00 -7.93
N GLN A 157 19.61 -10.35 -6.96
CA GLN A 157 19.54 -11.72 -6.42
C GLN A 157 19.10 -12.74 -7.47
N ALA A 158 18.13 -12.40 -8.33
CA ALA A 158 17.68 -13.27 -9.41
C ALA A 158 18.80 -13.49 -10.45
N ILE A 159 19.52 -12.44 -10.84
CA ILE A 159 20.68 -12.56 -11.74
C ILE A 159 21.76 -13.45 -11.13
N GLN A 160 22.08 -13.26 -9.84
CA GLN A 160 23.05 -14.09 -9.13
C GLN A 160 22.62 -15.56 -9.08
N ALA A 161 21.32 -15.84 -8.92
CA ALA A 161 20.79 -17.19 -8.92
C ALA A 161 20.88 -17.88 -10.30
N GLN A 162 20.63 -17.13 -11.37
CA GLN A 162 20.83 -17.62 -12.75
C GLN A 162 22.30 -17.97 -12.99
N LEU A 163 23.22 -17.05 -12.65
CA LEU A 163 24.66 -17.28 -12.79
C LEU A 163 25.14 -18.47 -11.95
N ALA A 164 24.66 -18.60 -10.71
CA ALA A 164 24.99 -19.72 -9.85
C ALA A 164 24.49 -21.06 -10.40
N THR A 165 23.35 -21.07 -11.09
CA THR A 165 22.83 -22.28 -11.74
C THR A 165 23.76 -22.74 -12.87
N VAL A 166 24.14 -21.82 -13.76
CA VAL A 166 25.10 -22.12 -14.85
C VAL A 166 26.43 -22.61 -14.30
N LEU A 167 26.95 -21.96 -13.26
CA LEU A 167 28.21 -22.38 -12.63
C LEU A 167 28.11 -23.78 -12.02
N ARG A 168 26.98 -24.13 -11.39
CA ARG A 168 26.76 -25.47 -10.83
C ARG A 168 26.67 -26.54 -11.90
N GLU A 169 26.03 -26.24 -13.04
CA GLU A 169 25.96 -27.15 -14.18
C GLU A 169 27.36 -27.41 -14.75
N GLN A 170 28.14 -26.36 -15.00
CA GLN A 170 29.54 -26.49 -15.44
C GLN A 170 30.37 -27.30 -14.44
N ALA A 171 30.24 -27.03 -13.14
CA ALA A 171 30.96 -27.78 -12.11
C ALA A 171 30.57 -29.26 -12.06
N LYS A 172 29.29 -29.57 -12.32
CA LYS A 172 28.76 -30.94 -12.37
C LYS A 172 29.33 -31.73 -13.55
N ASP A 173 29.50 -31.10 -14.71
CA ASP A 173 30.02 -31.76 -15.91
C ASP A 173 31.54 -31.90 -15.89
N TRP A 174 32.23 -30.96 -15.24
CA TRP A 174 33.69 -31.01 -15.07
C TRP A 174 34.17 -32.23 -14.27
N HIS A 175 33.47 -32.61 -13.20
CA HIS A 175 33.95 -33.66 -12.31
C HIS A 175 34.01 -35.06 -12.98
N PRO A 176 32.96 -35.52 -13.69
CA PRO A 176 33.01 -36.72 -14.51
C PRO A 176 34.04 -36.64 -15.64
N ALA A 177 34.15 -35.49 -16.33
CA ALA A 177 35.13 -35.31 -17.40
C ALA A 177 36.56 -35.52 -16.88
N ARG A 178 36.89 -34.92 -15.72
CA ARG A 178 38.20 -35.10 -15.07
C ARG A 178 38.45 -36.55 -14.65
N ALA A 179 37.46 -37.22 -14.08
CA ALA A 179 37.59 -38.62 -13.67
C ALA A 179 37.82 -39.55 -14.87
N LEU A 180 37.10 -39.34 -15.97
CA LEU A 180 37.27 -40.11 -17.20
C LEU A 180 38.60 -39.82 -17.90
N SER A 181 39.09 -38.58 -17.89
CA SER A 181 40.45 -38.25 -18.37
C SER A 181 41.51 -39.02 -17.59
N GLN A 182 41.41 -39.05 -16.26
CA GLN A 182 42.35 -39.81 -15.41
C GLN A 182 42.30 -41.31 -15.69
N TYR A 183 41.12 -41.86 -15.95
CA TYR A 183 40.95 -43.26 -16.37
C TYR A 183 41.63 -43.52 -17.73
N CYS A 184 41.43 -42.64 -18.72
CA CYS A 184 42.09 -42.75 -20.02
C CYS A 184 43.62 -42.73 -19.88
N ASP A 185 44.17 -41.84 -19.06
CA ASP A 185 45.61 -41.74 -18.83
C ASP A 185 46.17 -42.97 -18.10
N ALA A 186 45.40 -43.55 -17.18
CA ALA A 186 45.78 -44.80 -16.50
C ALA A 186 45.73 -46.00 -17.47
N LEU A 187 44.73 -46.06 -18.35
CA LEU A 187 44.59 -47.08 -19.38
C LEU A 187 45.72 -47.00 -20.41
N GLU A 188 46.10 -45.80 -20.84
CA GLU A 188 47.23 -45.56 -21.75
C GLU A 188 48.54 -46.05 -21.12
N ARG A 189 48.82 -45.66 -19.88
CA ARG A 189 50.01 -46.12 -19.13
C ARG A 189 50.08 -47.64 -19.03
N ARG A 190 48.95 -48.32 -18.80
CA ARG A 190 48.88 -49.78 -18.74
C ARG A 190 49.10 -50.44 -20.10
N LEU A 191 48.59 -49.84 -21.17
CA LEU A 191 48.83 -50.26 -22.56
C LEU A 191 50.32 -50.16 -22.93
N THR A 192 51.00 -49.09 -22.51
CA THR A 192 52.44 -48.90 -22.77
C THR A 192 53.33 -49.85 -21.95
N ALA A 193 52.91 -50.21 -20.73
CA ALA A 193 53.66 -51.08 -19.84
C ALA A 193 53.37 -52.60 -20.01
N SER A 194 52.44 -52.98 -20.90
CA SER A 194 52.05 -54.37 -21.09
C SER A 194 52.84 -55.02 -22.22
N ASP A 195 53.83 -55.84 -21.86
CA ASP A 195 54.63 -56.65 -22.80
C ASP A 195 53.93 -57.97 -23.21
N GLY A 196 52.73 -58.25 -22.69
CA GLY A 196 52.06 -59.55 -22.80
C GLY A 196 50.70 -59.57 -23.54
N SER A 197 50.20 -58.43 -24.02
CA SER A 197 48.93 -58.38 -24.77
C SER A 197 49.12 -58.80 -26.22
N THR A 198 48.16 -59.56 -26.78
CA THR A 198 48.18 -59.85 -28.21
C THR A 198 48.02 -58.56 -29.02
N ALA A 199 48.67 -58.46 -30.18
CA ALA A 199 48.64 -57.25 -31.02
C ALA A 199 47.20 -56.79 -31.35
N LYS A 200 46.25 -57.73 -31.42
CA LYS A 200 44.83 -57.49 -31.68
C LYS A 200 44.09 -56.85 -30.49
N GLU A 201 44.38 -57.29 -29.26
CA GLU A 201 43.82 -56.71 -28.03
C GLU A 201 44.36 -55.30 -27.78
N ALA A 202 45.66 -55.10 -28.02
CA ALA A 202 46.29 -53.78 -27.93
C ALA A 202 45.69 -52.78 -28.95
N ALA A 203 45.41 -53.22 -30.18
CA ALA A 203 44.76 -52.39 -31.21
C ALA A 203 43.31 -52.03 -30.83
N SER A 204 42.52 -52.99 -30.36
CA SER A 204 41.14 -52.76 -29.91
C SER A 204 41.08 -51.77 -28.74
N THR A 205 41.98 -51.92 -27.76
CA THR A 205 42.03 -51.04 -26.58
C THR A 205 42.45 -49.62 -26.96
N ARG A 206 43.35 -49.44 -27.94
CA ARG A 206 43.69 -48.11 -28.48
C ARG A 206 42.49 -47.43 -29.15
N GLN A 207 41.71 -48.17 -29.92
CA GLN A 207 40.51 -47.65 -30.58
C GLN A 207 39.45 -47.21 -29.55
N TRP A 208 39.28 -47.99 -28.47
CA TRP A 208 38.44 -47.58 -27.34
C TRP A 208 38.97 -46.32 -26.63
N LEU A 209 40.28 -46.20 -26.45
CA LEU A 209 40.91 -45.06 -25.81
C LEU A 209 40.75 -43.77 -26.63
N GLU A 210 40.89 -43.84 -27.95
CA GLU A 210 40.62 -42.71 -28.86
C GLU A 210 39.17 -42.25 -28.77
N TRP A 211 38.22 -43.20 -28.82
CA TRP A 211 36.80 -42.89 -28.66
C TRP A 211 36.50 -42.27 -27.29
N ALA A 212 37.05 -42.84 -26.21
CA ALA A 212 36.85 -42.35 -24.85
C ALA A 212 37.40 -40.94 -24.67
N ARG A 213 38.58 -40.62 -25.23
CA ARG A 213 39.14 -39.26 -25.21
C ARG A 213 38.27 -38.26 -25.98
N ALA A 214 37.74 -38.65 -27.13
CA ALA A 214 36.81 -37.80 -27.89
C ALA A 214 35.51 -37.53 -27.12
N TYR A 215 34.97 -38.55 -26.45
CA TYR A 215 33.78 -38.44 -25.60
C TYR A 215 34.03 -37.51 -24.39
N VAL A 216 35.16 -37.66 -23.69
CA VAL A 216 35.52 -36.78 -22.57
C VAL A 216 35.69 -35.32 -23.03
N GLY A 217 36.30 -35.11 -24.20
CA GLY A 217 36.40 -33.78 -24.80
C GLY A 217 35.06 -33.16 -25.18
N SER A 218 33.96 -33.93 -25.27
CA SER A 218 32.61 -33.40 -25.47
C SER A 218 31.89 -33.04 -24.16
N LEU A 219 32.35 -33.63 -23.05
CA LEU A 219 31.82 -33.40 -21.71
C LEU A 219 32.57 -32.31 -20.94
N ASP A 220 33.85 -32.07 -21.26
CA ASP A 220 34.69 -31.12 -20.52
C ASP A 220 34.29 -29.67 -20.81
N PRO A 221 33.71 -28.94 -19.83
CA PRO A 221 33.30 -27.56 -19.99
C PRO A 221 34.49 -26.59 -20.04
N LEU A 222 35.72 -27.05 -19.79
CA LEU A 222 36.95 -26.23 -19.85
C LEU A 222 37.71 -26.38 -21.16
N ARG A 223 37.20 -27.16 -22.11
CA ARG A 223 37.82 -27.30 -23.44
C ARG A 223 37.84 -25.99 -24.21
N GLU A 224 36.80 -25.18 -24.04
CA GLU A 224 36.78 -23.76 -24.40
C GLU A 224 36.66 -22.95 -23.11
N LEU A 225 37.46 -21.89 -22.96
CA LEU A 225 37.44 -21.08 -21.73
C LEU A 225 36.05 -20.45 -21.56
N PRO A 226 35.30 -20.79 -20.49
CA PRO A 226 33.97 -20.23 -20.32
C PRO A 226 34.07 -18.73 -20.04
N GLY A 227 33.38 -17.94 -20.85
CA GLY A 227 33.15 -16.51 -20.60
C GLY A 227 32.02 -16.28 -19.60
N MET A 228 31.88 -15.04 -19.12
CA MET A 228 30.75 -14.65 -18.27
C MET A 228 29.44 -14.88 -19.05
N PRO A 229 28.50 -15.70 -18.55
CA PRO A 229 27.20 -15.87 -19.20
C PRO A 229 26.47 -14.53 -19.25
N ALA A 230 25.80 -14.22 -20.35
CA ALA A 230 24.92 -13.05 -20.42
C ALA A 230 23.61 -13.38 -19.67
N PRO A 231 23.36 -12.81 -18.48
CA PRO A 231 22.13 -13.09 -17.76
C PRO A 231 20.94 -12.50 -18.51
N ARG A 232 19.81 -13.21 -18.47
CA ARG A 232 18.54 -12.69 -18.99
C ARG A 232 17.92 -11.76 -17.98
N ASP A 233 17.05 -10.86 -18.44
CA ASP A 233 16.25 -10.07 -17.52
C ASP A 233 15.30 -11.01 -16.74
N PRO A 234 15.30 -11.00 -15.40
CA PRO A 234 14.50 -11.93 -14.61
C PRO A 234 13.00 -11.68 -14.79
N GLU A 235 12.25 -12.77 -14.93
CA GLU A 235 10.79 -12.72 -15.06
C GLU A 235 10.12 -12.35 -13.71
N ALA A 236 8.87 -11.89 -13.78
CA ALA A 236 8.12 -11.45 -12.59
C ALA A 236 8.00 -12.52 -11.49
N GLU A 237 7.88 -13.80 -11.87
CA GLU A 237 7.83 -14.93 -10.90
C GLU A 237 9.18 -15.19 -10.23
N GLU A 238 10.31 -14.96 -10.93
CA GLU A 238 11.65 -15.08 -10.33
C GLU A 238 11.89 -13.94 -9.32
N LEU A 239 11.45 -12.72 -9.65
CA LEU A 239 11.52 -11.57 -8.73
C LEU A 239 10.67 -11.78 -7.48
N LYS A 240 9.50 -12.41 -7.62
CA LYS A 240 8.58 -12.72 -6.51
C LYS A 240 9.24 -13.52 -5.40
N ALA A 241 10.15 -14.44 -5.75
CA ALA A 241 10.87 -15.26 -4.77
C ALA A 241 11.78 -14.44 -3.85
N TYR A 242 12.24 -13.27 -4.32
CA TYR A 242 13.15 -12.39 -3.60
C TYR A 242 12.46 -11.15 -2.99
N LEU A 243 11.25 -10.83 -3.45
CA LEU A 243 10.40 -9.80 -2.88
C LEU A 243 9.71 -10.31 -1.61
N LYS A 244 10.32 -10.06 -0.44
CA LYS A 244 9.84 -10.46 0.91
C LYS A 244 8.54 -9.73 1.32
N GLY A 245 7.43 -9.98 0.63
CA GLY A 245 6.12 -9.37 0.89
C GLY A 245 5.90 -8.00 0.23
N CYS A 246 6.85 -7.55 -0.61
CA CYS A 246 6.65 -6.40 -1.49
C CYS A 246 5.93 -6.86 -2.77
N ASN A 247 4.92 -6.11 -3.22
CA ASN A 247 4.21 -6.44 -4.45
C ASN A 247 4.95 -5.94 -5.69
N ILE A 248 4.91 -6.75 -6.75
CA ILE A 248 5.61 -6.50 -8.03
C ILE A 248 5.03 -5.27 -8.75
N ARG A 249 3.74 -4.97 -8.55
CA ARG A 249 3.01 -3.93 -9.30
C ARG A 249 3.05 -2.53 -8.67
N GLY A 250 3.54 -2.40 -7.43
CA GLY A 250 3.75 -1.10 -6.83
C GLY A 250 3.75 -1.08 -5.30
N PRO A 251 4.07 0.09 -4.71
CA PRO A 251 4.19 0.29 -3.26
C PRO A 251 2.86 0.25 -2.50
N GLU A 252 1.72 0.29 -3.21
CA GLU A 252 0.40 0.54 -2.63
C GLU A 252 -0.45 -0.72 -2.42
N GLU A 253 -0.16 -1.83 -3.12
CA GLU A 253 -0.95 -3.04 -2.93
C GLU A 253 -0.48 -3.74 -1.66
N HIS A 254 -1.14 -3.48 -0.53
CA HIS A 254 -1.16 -4.44 0.56
C HIS A 254 -1.98 -5.63 0.10
N GLY A 255 -1.33 -6.79 -0.04
CA GLY A 255 -2.01 -8.05 -0.24
C GLY A 255 -2.90 -8.34 0.97
N PHE A 256 -4.14 -7.84 0.93
CA PHE A 256 -5.24 -8.32 1.76
C PHE A 256 -5.62 -9.72 1.27
N SER A 257 -4.76 -10.69 1.56
CA SER A 257 -5.10 -12.10 1.56
C SER A 257 -5.93 -12.35 2.82
N TRP A 258 -7.25 -12.14 2.73
CA TRP A 258 -8.18 -12.75 3.68
C TRP A 258 -7.98 -14.27 3.62
N ARG A 259 -7.39 -14.86 4.67
CA ARG A 259 -7.56 -16.29 4.93
C ARG A 259 -8.93 -16.46 5.57
N ALA A 260 -9.84 -17.08 4.82
CA ALA A 260 -11.03 -17.74 5.35
C ALA A 260 -10.64 -19.07 6.04
#